data_AF-A0A2D4LXY8-F1
#
_entry.id   AF-A0A2D4LXY8-F1
#
_cell.length_a   1.000
_cell.length_b   1.000
_cell.length_c   1.000
_cell.angle_alpha   90.00
_cell.angle_beta   90.00
_cell.angle_gamma   90.00
#
_symmetry.space_group_name_H-M   'P 1'
#
loop_
_entity.id
_entity.type
_entity.pdbx_description
1 polymer ?
#
loop_
_entity_poly.entity_id
_entity_poly.type
_entity_poly.pdbx_seq_one_letter_code
_entity_poly.pdbx_strand_id
1 'polypeptide(L)'
;MDGSLAPEVRFPDRRPELRESEPLRWFRPRRLMEPDRFQEELGVIPETLTHGSSGELVATWDRAAAEALDRVMPLWPLTRCRSQRAPWFSEELREMKRRKRCLESIWRTSRSESDRTCLRSFIRTYLRATRAVKCAHFSDLVASADNCPAALF
;
A
#
# COMPACT_ATOMS: atom_id res chain seq x y z
N MET A 1 -49.89 -6.15 -14.99
CA MET A 1 -48.94 -5.21 -14.38
C MET A 1 -47.81 -6.04 -13.79
N ASP A 2 -46.94 -6.57 -14.64
CA ASP A 2 -45.85 -7.45 -14.22
C ASP A 2 -44.65 -6.60 -13.81
N GLY A 3 -44.40 -6.58 -12.50
CA GLY A 3 -43.22 -5.95 -11.90
C GLY A 3 -41.99 -6.83 -12.11
N SER A 4 -41.25 -6.57 -13.17
CA SER A 4 -39.93 -7.15 -13.41
C SER A 4 -38.90 -6.52 -12.47
N LEU A 5 -38.62 -7.15 -11.33
CA LEU A 5 -37.44 -6.85 -10.51
C LEU A 5 -36.17 -7.31 -11.24
N ALA A 6 -35.26 -6.38 -11.49
CA ALA A 6 -33.93 -6.67 -12.01
C ALA A 6 -33.12 -7.53 -11.01
N PRO A 7 -32.24 -8.44 -11.48
CA PRO A 7 -31.42 -9.25 -10.59
C PRO A 7 -30.34 -8.38 -9.94
N GLU A 8 -30.36 -8.35 -8.61
CA GLU A 8 -29.34 -7.73 -7.76
C GLU A 8 -28.00 -8.46 -8.00
N VAL A 9 -27.07 -7.79 -8.70
CA VAL A 9 -25.72 -8.31 -8.95
C VAL A 9 -24.95 -8.27 -7.63
N ARG A 10 -25.00 -9.38 -6.88
CA ARG A 10 -24.20 -9.59 -5.68
C ARG A 10 -22.77 -9.96 -6.10
N PHE A 11 -21.86 -8.99 -6.07
CA PHE A 11 -20.44 -9.27 -6.23
C PHE A 11 -19.97 -10.17 -5.07
N PRO A 12 -19.28 -11.30 -5.33
CA PRO A 12 -18.67 -12.07 -4.26
C PRO A 12 -17.59 -11.23 -3.59
N ASP A 13 -17.78 -10.98 -2.30
CA ASP A 13 -16.81 -10.38 -1.37
C ASP A 13 -15.62 -11.35 -1.22
N ARG A 14 -14.79 -11.50 -2.26
CA ARG A 14 -13.48 -12.16 -2.13
C ARG A 14 -12.56 -11.21 -1.39
N ARG A 15 -12.74 -11.15 -0.08
CA ARG A 15 -11.71 -10.67 0.84
C ARG A 15 -10.48 -11.55 0.59
N PRO A 16 -9.33 -11.00 0.21
CA PRO A 16 -8.12 -11.81 0.08
C PRO A 16 -7.85 -12.43 1.45
N GLU A 17 -7.80 -13.77 1.50
CA GLU A 17 -7.55 -14.54 2.71
C GLU A 17 -6.25 -14.06 3.35
N LEU A 18 -6.42 -13.23 4.37
CA LEU A 18 -5.38 -12.75 5.25
C LEU A 18 -4.93 -13.95 6.09
N ARG A 19 -3.76 -14.52 5.80
CA ARG A 19 -3.13 -15.47 6.74
C ARG A 19 -3.00 -14.78 8.10
N GLU A 20 -3.72 -15.30 9.09
CA GLU A 20 -3.99 -14.72 10.41
C GLU A 20 -2.76 -14.57 11.34
N SER A 21 -1.54 -14.68 10.83
CA SER A 21 -0.34 -14.94 11.65
C SER A 21 0.60 -13.75 11.87
N GLU A 22 0.26 -12.53 11.44
CA GLU A 22 0.97 -11.30 11.85
C GLU A 22 -0.03 -10.39 12.59
N PRO A 23 0.29 -9.88 13.79
CA PRO A 23 -0.62 -8.98 14.50
C PRO A 23 -0.91 -7.76 13.63
N LEU A 24 -2.19 -7.49 13.40
CA LEU A 24 -2.66 -6.29 12.72
C LEU A 24 -2.04 -5.08 13.41
N ARG A 25 -1.14 -4.39 12.71
CA ARG A 25 -0.56 -3.15 13.23
C ARG A 25 -1.60 -2.07 12.99
N TRP A 26 -2.17 -1.51 14.04
CA TRP A 26 -3.11 -0.41 13.92
C TRP A 26 -2.35 0.91 13.82
N PHE A 27 -2.80 1.82 12.97
CA PHE A 27 -2.21 3.14 12.88
C PHE A 27 -3.26 4.22 12.64
N ARG A 28 -2.90 5.45 13.00
CA ARG A 28 -3.69 6.66 12.77
C ARG A 28 -3.03 7.48 11.65
N PRO A 29 -3.58 7.51 10.44
CA PRO A 29 -3.00 8.28 9.33
C PRO A 29 -3.10 9.78 9.63
N ARG A 30 -2.01 10.41 10.07
CA ARG A 30 -1.99 11.84 10.41
C ARG A 30 -2.48 12.76 9.30
N ARG A 31 -2.33 12.36 8.04
CA ARG A 31 -2.79 13.12 6.86
C ARG A 31 -4.31 13.18 6.72
N LEU A 32 -5.03 12.28 7.39
CA LEU A 32 -6.49 12.24 7.39
C LEU A 32 -7.09 12.93 8.62
N MET A 33 -6.24 13.52 9.47
CA MET A 33 -6.70 14.26 10.64
C MET A 33 -7.24 15.61 10.20
N GLU A 34 -8.48 15.89 10.57
CA GLU A 34 -9.08 17.22 10.46
C GLU A 34 -8.79 17.99 11.76
N PRO A 35 -7.89 18.99 11.75
CA PRO A 35 -7.45 19.67 12.96
C PRO A 35 -8.58 20.46 13.64
N ASP A 36 -9.43 21.11 12.84
CA ASP A 36 -10.55 21.93 13.34
C ASP A 36 -11.59 21.05 14.04
N ARG A 37 -11.92 19.90 13.44
CA ARG A 37 -12.83 18.91 14.02
C ARG A 37 -12.27 18.28 15.30
N PHE A 38 -10.97 18.08 15.38
CA PHE A 38 -10.31 17.61 16.59
C PHE A 38 -10.37 18.64 17.71
N GLN A 39 -10.18 19.92 17.39
CA GLN A 39 -10.32 21.00 18.35
C GLN A 39 -11.76 21.15 18.86
N GLU A 40 -12.75 20.95 17.99
CA GLU A 40 -14.17 20.94 18.36
C GLU A 40 -14.50 19.78 19.31
N GLU A 41 -14.01 18.56 19.03
CA GLU A 41 -14.24 17.37 19.87
C GLU A 41 -13.47 17.40 21.20
N LEU A 42 -12.29 18.03 21.23
CA LEU A 42 -11.55 18.27 22.48
C LEU A 42 -12.30 19.23 23.42
N GLY A 43 -13.06 20.17 22.86
CA GLY A 43 -13.81 21.16 23.60
C GLY A 43 -12.94 22.10 24.44
N VAL A 44 -13.60 22.84 25.35
CA VAL A 44 -12.94 23.76 26.29
C VAL A 44 -12.59 23.00 27.56
N ILE A 45 -11.40 23.27 28.12
CA ILE A 45 -10.93 22.66 29.36
C ILE A 45 -11.94 22.97 30.49
N PRO A 46 -12.52 21.96 31.16
CA PRO A 46 -13.44 22.19 32.26
C PRO A 46 -12.77 22.95 33.40
N GLU A 47 -13.34 24.09 33.80
CA GLU A 47 -12.91 24.89 34.97
C GLU A 47 -13.01 24.09 36.28
N THR A 48 -13.71 22.96 36.28
CA THR A 48 -13.75 22.03 37.41
C THR A 48 -12.37 21.40 37.71
N LEU A 49 -11.44 21.43 36.75
CA LEU A 49 -10.09 20.88 36.89
C LEU A 49 -9.08 21.84 37.53
N THR A 50 -9.39 23.14 37.65
CA THR A 50 -8.47 24.12 38.26
C THR A 50 -8.26 23.94 39.77
N HIS A 51 -9.02 23.06 40.42
CA HIS A 51 -8.92 22.76 41.85
C HIS A 51 -8.29 21.38 42.16
N GLY A 52 -7.94 20.59 41.14
CA GLY A 52 -7.33 19.27 41.29
C GLY A 52 -5.80 19.29 41.39
N SER A 53 -5.22 18.15 41.74
CA SER A 53 -3.77 17.97 41.65
C SER A 53 -3.31 17.96 40.18
N SER A 54 -2.05 18.31 39.92
CA SER A 54 -1.50 18.29 38.55
C SER A 54 -1.61 16.92 37.87
N GLY A 55 -1.51 15.83 38.63
CA GLY A 55 -1.66 14.47 38.12
C GLY A 55 -3.08 14.14 37.66
N GLU A 56 -4.10 14.61 38.39
CA GLU A 56 -5.51 14.43 38.03
C GLU A 56 -5.88 15.24 36.79
N LEU A 57 -5.31 16.43 36.66
CA LEU A 57 -5.47 17.28 35.48
C LEU A 57 -4.88 16.61 34.23
N VAL A 58 -3.65 16.08 34.32
CA VAL A 58 -3.01 15.36 33.21
C VAL A 58 -3.80 14.11 32.83
N ALA A 59 -4.21 13.29 33.80
CA ALA A 59 -4.94 12.05 33.52
C ALA A 59 -6.31 12.29 32.87
N THR A 60 -7.00 13.36 33.28
CA THR A 60 -8.29 13.74 32.69
C THR A 60 -8.11 14.26 31.28
N TRP A 61 -7.08 15.08 31.05
CA TRP A 61 -6.74 15.59 29.73
C TRP A 61 -6.33 14.46 28.77
N ASP A 62 -5.47 13.54 29.21
CA ASP A 62 -5.03 12.41 28.39
C ASP A 62 -6.22 11.53 27.98
N ARG A 63 -7.19 11.34 28.86
CA ARG A 63 -8.43 10.61 28.55
C ARG A 63 -9.29 11.35 27.53
N ALA A 64 -9.56 12.64 27.74
CA ALA A 64 -10.36 13.45 26.82
C ALA A 64 -9.71 13.53 25.43
N ALA A 65 -8.39 13.70 25.37
CA ALA A 65 -7.64 13.72 24.14
C ALA A 65 -7.65 12.34 23.43
N ALA A 66 -7.55 11.24 24.18
CA ALA A 66 -7.66 9.90 23.61
C ALA A 66 -9.05 9.64 23.00
N GLU A 67 -10.13 10.04 23.70
CA GLU A 67 -11.50 9.90 23.21
C GLU A 67 -11.76 10.75 21.97
N ALA A 68 -11.30 12.01 21.96
CA ALA A 68 -11.39 12.88 20.79
C ALA A 68 -10.61 12.30 19.59
N LEU A 69 -9.42 11.73 19.84
CA LEU A 69 -8.65 11.04 18.81
C LEU A 69 -9.39 9.82 18.26
N ASP A 70 -10.08 9.04 19.10
CA ASP A 70 -10.87 7.88 18.67
C ASP A 70 -12.05 8.25 17.78
N ARG A 71 -12.70 9.39 18.05
CA ARG A 71 -13.82 9.89 17.25
C ARG A 71 -13.41 10.45 15.90
N VAL A 72 -12.36 11.29 15.89
CA VAL A 72 -11.89 11.96 14.67
C VAL A 72 -11.05 11.03 13.81
N MET A 73 -10.29 10.14 14.44
CA MET A 73 -9.31 9.29 13.77
C MET A 73 -9.42 7.85 14.29
N PRO A 74 -10.45 7.08 13.90
CA PRO A 74 -10.53 5.68 14.28
C PRO A 74 -9.28 4.92 13.81
N LEU A 75 -8.91 3.88 14.53
CA LEU A 75 -7.75 3.08 14.19
C LEU A 75 -7.93 2.42 12.83
N TRP A 76 -6.98 2.65 11.92
CA TRP A 76 -6.96 2.01 10.62
C TRP A 76 -6.11 0.75 10.69
N PRO A 77 -6.62 -0.40 10.19
CA PRO A 77 -5.79 -1.57 10.06
C PRO A 77 -4.70 -1.24 9.04
N LEU A 78 -3.42 -1.35 9.44
CA LEU A 78 -2.35 -1.36 8.48
C LEU A 78 -2.44 -2.68 7.73
N THR A 79 -3.21 -2.69 6.65
CA THR A 79 -3.10 -3.75 5.66
C THR A 79 -1.68 -3.65 5.13
N ARG A 80 -0.78 -4.47 5.67
CA ARG A 80 0.45 -4.82 4.97
C ARG A 80 -0.02 -5.54 3.72
N CYS A 81 -0.26 -4.76 2.67
CA CYS A 81 -0.14 -5.28 1.33
C CYS A 81 1.31 -5.76 1.27
N ARG A 82 1.54 -7.04 1.55
CA ARG A 82 2.74 -7.70 1.08
C ARG A 82 2.71 -7.37 -0.39
N SER A 83 3.62 -6.48 -0.82
CA SER A 83 3.87 -6.18 -2.21
C SER A 83 3.79 -7.52 -2.90
N GLN A 84 2.70 -7.78 -3.62
CA GLN A 84 2.54 -9.05 -4.29
C GLN A 84 3.70 -9.02 -5.27
N ARG A 85 4.76 -9.75 -4.93
CA ARG A 85 5.92 -9.82 -5.78
C ARG A 85 5.36 -10.38 -7.07
N ALA A 86 5.40 -9.57 -8.11
CA ALA A 86 4.92 -9.94 -9.42
C ALA A 86 5.37 -11.38 -9.70
N PRO A 87 4.46 -12.35 -9.88
CA PRO A 87 4.83 -13.76 -10.04
C PRO A 87 5.81 -13.96 -11.21
N TRP A 88 5.70 -13.11 -12.23
CA TRP A 88 6.59 -13.04 -13.39
C TRP A 88 7.98 -12.42 -13.11
N PHE A 89 8.24 -11.86 -11.93
CA PHE A 89 9.51 -11.18 -11.63
C PHE A 89 10.56 -12.15 -11.08
N SER A 90 11.16 -12.89 -12.01
CA SER A 90 12.19 -13.92 -11.78
C SER A 90 13.47 -13.39 -11.12
N GLU A 91 14.29 -14.31 -10.60
CA GLU A 91 15.59 -13.97 -10.01
C GLU A 91 16.57 -13.41 -11.06
N GLU A 92 16.49 -13.88 -12.30
CA GLU A 92 17.26 -13.34 -13.42
C GLU A 92 16.98 -11.85 -13.63
N LEU A 93 15.71 -11.44 -13.66
CA LEU A 93 15.34 -10.02 -13.78
C LEU A 93 15.79 -9.19 -12.58
N ARG A 94 15.84 -9.79 -11.38
CA ARG A 94 16.41 -9.12 -10.19
C ARG A 94 17.90 -8.90 -10.36
N GLU A 95 18.63 -9.89 -10.84
CA GLU A 95 20.06 -9.76 -11.08
C GLU A 95 20.35 -8.74 -12.17
N MET A 96 19.59 -8.77 -13.28
CA MET A 96 19.69 -7.71 -14.28
C MET A 96 19.41 -6.33 -13.69
N LYS A 97 18.42 -6.19 -12.80
CA LYS A 97 18.13 -4.92 -12.12
C LYS A 97 19.25 -4.48 -11.17
N ARG A 98 19.91 -5.41 -10.46
CA ARG A 98 21.12 -5.12 -9.66
C ARG A 98 22.26 -4.66 -10.55
N ARG A 99 22.52 -5.39 -11.64
CA ARG A 99 23.57 -5.07 -12.61
C ARG A 99 23.36 -3.72 -13.28
N LYS A 100 22.10 -3.38 -13.63
CA LYS A 100 21.75 -2.03 -14.10
C LYS A 100 22.20 -0.96 -13.10
N ARG A 101 21.89 -1.13 -11.81
CA ARG A 101 22.31 -0.16 -10.76
C ARG A 101 23.82 -0.07 -10.63
N CYS A 102 24.53 -1.19 -10.76
CA CYS A 102 25.99 -1.21 -10.78
C CYS A 102 26.56 -0.40 -11.95
N LEU A 103 26.07 -0.63 -13.18
CA LEU A 103 26.48 0.14 -14.37
C LEU A 103 26.18 1.64 -14.24
N GLU A 104 25.02 1.96 -13.66
CA GLU A 104 24.63 3.34 -13.38
C GLU A 104 25.56 4.00 -12.37
N SER A 105 25.98 3.26 -11.34
CA SER A 105 26.98 3.73 -10.38
C SER A 105 28.34 3.94 -11.03
N ILE A 106 28.80 3.01 -11.88
CA ILE A 106 30.06 3.11 -12.61
C ILE A 106 30.06 4.38 -13.49
N TRP A 107 29.02 4.57 -14.30
CA TRP A 107 28.90 5.77 -15.14
C TRP A 107 28.87 7.06 -14.32
N ARG A 108 28.21 7.08 -13.16
CA ARG A 108 28.21 8.26 -12.28
C ARG A 108 29.62 8.61 -11.77
N THR A 109 30.43 7.59 -11.49
CA THR A 109 31.82 7.77 -11.03
C THR A 109 32.75 8.16 -12.17
N SER A 110 32.70 7.45 -13.30
CA SER A 110 33.64 7.65 -14.41
C SER A 110 33.29 8.84 -15.31
N ARG A 111 31.99 9.16 -15.44
CA ARG A 111 31.43 10.13 -16.41
C ARG A 111 31.87 9.89 -17.86
N SER A 112 32.28 8.66 -18.18
CA SER A 112 32.71 8.30 -19.53
C SER A 112 31.52 8.03 -20.46
N GLU A 113 31.65 8.42 -21.72
CA GLU A 113 30.66 8.10 -22.76
C GLU A 113 30.64 6.60 -23.11
N SER A 114 31.75 5.87 -22.88
CA SER A 114 31.78 4.41 -23.03
C SER A 114 30.82 3.73 -22.03
N ASP A 115 30.89 4.13 -20.76
CA ASP A 115 30.06 3.58 -19.69
C ASP A 115 28.60 3.99 -19.85
N ARG A 116 28.35 5.21 -20.34
CA ARG A 116 27.01 5.66 -20.72
C ARG A 116 26.41 4.78 -21.82
N THR A 117 27.21 4.43 -22.82
CA THR A 117 26.78 3.56 -23.93
C THR A 117 26.51 2.14 -23.44
N CYS A 118 27.37 1.61 -22.56
CA CYS A 118 27.19 0.32 -21.89
C CYS A 118 25.91 0.27 -21.05
N LEU A 119 25.65 1.29 -20.24
CA LEU A 119 24.41 1.40 -19.47
C LEU A 119 23.19 1.45 -20.40
N ARG A 120 23.26 2.23 -21.48
CA ARG A 120 22.15 2.38 -22.43
C ARG A 120 21.84 1.08 -23.17
N SER A 121 22.86 0.35 -23.62
CA SER A 121 22.67 -0.96 -24.25
C SER A 121 22.08 -1.96 -23.24
N PHE A 122 22.60 -1.98 -22.01
CA PHE A 122 22.11 -2.86 -20.95
C PHE A 122 20.64 -2.59 -20.59
N ILE A 123 20.23 -1.31 -20.50
CA ILE A 123 18.83 -0.94 -20.25
C ILE A 123 17.91 -1.50 -21.35
N ARG A 124 18.31 -1.44 -22.61
CA ARG A 124 17.51 -2.00 -23.72
C ARG A 124 17.35 -3.51 -23.58
N THR A 125 18.42 -4.23 -23.26
CA THR A 125 18.39 -5.68 -23.03
C THR A 125 17.49 -6.03 -21.86
N TYR A 126 17.62 -5.33 -20.72
CA TYR A 126 16.77 -5.52 -19.55
C TYR A 126 15.28 -5.30 -19.86
N LEU A 127 14.94 -4.24 -20.61
CA LEU A 127 13.56 -3.96 -20.97
C LEU A 127 12.99 -5.03 -21.92
N ARG A 128 13.79 -5.54 -22.86
CA ARG A 128 13.40 -6.66 -23.73
C ARG A 128 13.14 -7.93 -22.93
N ALA A 129 14.06 -8.30 -22.02
CA ALA A 129 13.89 -9.46 -21.15
C ALA A 129 12.65 -9.33 -20.26
N THR A 130 12.45 -8.16 -19.65
CA THR A 130 11.26 -7.88 -18.81
C THR A 130 9.97 -8.03 -19.62
N ARG A 131 9.94 -7.52 -20.85
CA ARG A 131 8.79 -7.65 -21.73
C ARG A 131 8.55 -9.11 -22.10
N ALA A 132 9.59 -9.85 -22.48
CA ALA A 132 9.48 -11.27 -22.85
C ALA A 132 8.92 -12.12 -21.71
N VAL A 133 9.46 -11.97 -20.50
CA VAL A 133 8.98 -12.71 -19.32
C VAL A 133 7.54 -12.35 -18.96
N LYS A 134 7.18 -11.05 -19.03
CA LYS A 134 5.79 -10.63 -18.84
C LYS A 134 4.85 -11.24 -19.86
N CYS A 135 5.21 -11.17 -21.14
CA CYS A 135 4.40 -11.74 -22.22
C CYS A 135 4.24 -13.25 -22.02
N ALA A 136 5.31 -13.98 -21.73
CA ALA A 136 5.22 -15.41 -21.45
C ALA A 136 4.26 -15.71 -20.30
N HIS A 137 4.41 -15.04 -19.15
CA HIS A 137 3.54 -15.26 -18.01
C HIS A 137 2.06 -14.99 -18.30
N PHE A 138 1.74 -13.88 -18.96
CA PHE A 138 0.35 -13.57 -19.29
C PHE A 138 -0.19 -14.48 -20.40
N SER A 139 0.63 -14.90 -21.36
CA SER A 139 0.24 -15.90 -22.36
C SER A 139 -0.08 -17.24 -21.69
N ASP A 140 0.76 -17.70 -20.77
CA ASP A 140 0.55 -18.94 -20.01
C ASP A 140 -0.72 -18.85 -19.14
N LEU A 141 -0.94 -17.69 -18.52
CA LEU A 141 -2.12 -17.43 -17.68
C LEU A 141 -3.42 -17.39 -18.50
N VAL A 142 -3.37 -16.83 -19.72
CA VAL A 142 -4.53 -16.84 -20.64
C VAL A 142 -4.79 -18.25 -21.17
N ALA A 143 -3.72 -18.98 -21.51
CA ALA A 143 -3.81 -20.36 -21.98
C ALA A 143 -4.35 -21.30 -20.89
N SER A 144 -3.96 -21.13 -19.63
CA SER A 144 -4.46 -21.94 -18.51
C SER A 144 -5.89 -21.60 -18.09
N ALA A 145 -6.39 -20.43 -18.47
CA ALA A 145 -7.77 -20.00 -18.21
C ALA A 145 -8.74 -20.38 -19.34
N ASP A 146 -8.33 -21.22 -20.30
CA ASP A 146 -9.12 -21.60 -21.49
C ASP A 146 -9.69 -20.38 -22.25
N ASN A 147 -9.00 -19.25 -22.23
CA ASN A 147 -9.47 -17.97 -22.77
C ASN A 147 -10.81 -17.48 -22.18
N CYS A 148 -11.17 -17.88 -20.96
CA CYS A 148 -12.37 -17.42 -20.28
C CYS A 148 -12.13 -16.04 -19.62
N PRO A 149 -12.67 -14.93 -20.15
CA PRO A 149 -12.43 -13.60 -19.59
C PRO A 149 -12.92 -13.45 -18.14
N ALA A 150 -13.96 -14.19 -17.74
CA ALA A 150 -14.50 -14.18 -16.37
C ALA A 150 -13.55 -14.80 -15.32
N ALA A 151 -12.51 -15.53 -15.73
CA ALA A 151 -11.49 -16.07 -14.84
C ALA A 151 -10.26 -15.15 -14.70
N LEU A 152 -10.14 -14.14 -15.58
CA LEU A 152 -8.97 -13.28 -15.73
C LEU A 152 -9.15 -11.89 -15.07
N PHE A 153 -10.39 -11.44 -14.89
CA PHE A 153 -10.78 -10.12 -14.39
C PHE A 153 -11.87 -10.24 -13.31
#